data_AF-A0A2D6BTR3-F1
#
_entry.id   AF-A0A2D6BTR3-F1
#
_cell.length_a   1.000
_cell.length_b   1.000
_cell.length_c   1.000
_cell.angle_alpha   90.00
_cell.angle_beta   90.00
_cell.angle_gamma   90.00
#
_symmetry.space_group_name_H-M   'P 1'
#
loop_
_entity.id
_entity.type
_entity.pdbx_description
1 polymer ?
#
loop_
_entity_poly.entity_id
_entity_poly.type
_entity_poly.pdbx_seq_one_letter_code
_entity_poly.pdbx_strand_id
1 'polypeptide(L)'
;MEAIKAAWTVEVSDVVALGPYRAATLTGKKGSWQLYFPRSGPCAELVRPGARPVYRFDGPFGLLVGDDRMVRCSPVGIGSLAAWRDQRGRRRSQYLVPREQARFSPVPGRTGDSEAHLLVRGSFPLALEIRWPEPMDAVAVLPATRACREQLLRRKTTMEFRAEGPEVLVLRGESGECPIVGLALPLAL
;
A
#
# COMPACT_ATOMS: atom_id res chain seq x y z
N MET A 1 -25.67 9.84 -17.59
CA MET A 1 -24.42 10.22 -18.28
C MET A 1 -23.28 9.52 -17.56
N GLU A 2 -22.87 8.34 -18.01
CA GLU A 2 -21.73 7.62 -17.43
C GLU A 2 -20.46 8.41 -17.75
N ALA A 3 -19.80 8.96 -16.73
CA ALA A 3 -18.46 9.48 -16.91
C ALA A 3 -17.58 8.33 -17.42
N ILE A 4 -16.96 8.52 -18.59
CA ILE A 4 -15.99 7.57 -19.13
C ILE A 4 -14.89 7.43 -18.08
N LYS A 5 -14.92 6.35 -17.30
CA LYS A 5 -13.87 6.03 -16.33
C LYS A 5 -12.57 5.92 -17.11
N ALA A 6 -11.64 6.82 -16.83
CA ALA A 6 -10.35 6.85 -17.51
C ALA A 6 -9.68 5.46 -17.43
N ALA A 7 -9.28 4.95 -18.60
CA ALA A 7 -8.63 3.66 -18.75
C ALA A 7 -7.35 3.85 -19.56
N TRP A 8 -6.27 3.20 -19.15
CA TRP A 8 -5.01 3.25 -19.86
C TRP A 8 -4.23 1.96 -19.68
N THR A 9 -3.45 1.58 -20.69
CA THR A 9 -2.51 0.48 -20.59
C THR A 9 -1.38 0.85 -19.64
N VAL A 10 -1.05 -0.07 -18.74
CA VAL A 10 0.11 0.02 -17.84
C VAL A 10 1.02 -1.16 -18.09
N GLU A 11 2.32 -0.99 -17.87
CA GLU A 11 3.29 -2.08 -17.84
C GLU A 11 3.61 -2.45 -16.39
N VAL A 12 3.63 -3.74 -16.10
CA VAL A 12 4.11 -4.28 -14.83
C VAL A 12 5.63 -4.43 -14.92
N SER A 13 6.38 -3.52 -14.31
CA SER A 13 7.84 -3.47 -14.47
C SER A 13 8.60 -4.30 -13.43
N ASP A 14 8.09 -4.37 -12.20
CA ASP A 14 8.70 -5.12 -11.10
C ASP A 14 7.62 -5.82 -10.28
N VAL A 15 7.92 -7.02 -9.77
CA VAL A 15 7.02 -7.81 -8.91
C VAL A 15 7.80 -8.48 -7.79
N VAL A 16 7.49 -8.12 -6.55
CA VAL A 16 8.09 -8.69 -5.34
C VAL A 16 7.04 -9.43 -4.52
N ALA A 17 7.35 -10.63 -4.07
CA ALA A 17 6.50 -11.37 -3.15
C ALA A 17 6.60 -10.77 -1.74
N LEU A 18 5.45 -10.44 -1.13
CA LEU A 18 5.35 -9.91 0.23
C LEU A 18 4.29 -10.72 0.99
N GLY A 19 4.66 -11.89 1.51
CA GLY A 19 3.74 -12.79 2.20
C GLY A 19 2.59 -13.22 1.26
N PRO A 20 1.31 -12.88 1.55
CA PRO A 20 0.19 -13.24 0.69
C PRO A 20 -0.03 -12.21 -0.43
N TYR A 21 0.79 -11.16 -0.47
CA TYR A 21 0.68 -10.07 -1.42
C TYR A 21 1.77 -10.21 -2.49
N ARG A 22 1.52 -9.62 -3.63
CA ARG A 22 2.53 -9.23 -4.62
C ARG A 22 2.57 -7.71 -4.65
N ALA A 23 3.72 -7.14 -4.35
CA ALA A 23 4.00 -5.75 -4.65
C ALA A 23 4.35 -5.66 -6.12
N ALA A 24 3.65 -4.82 -6.87
CA ALA A 24 3.96 -4.63 -8.27
C ALA A 24 4.05 -3.15 -8.62
N THR A 25 5.10 -2.81 -9.35
CA THR A 25 5.28 -1.46 -9.90
C THR A 25 4.57 -1.40 -11.24
N LEU A 26 3.58 -0.53 -11.33
CA LEU A 26 2.86 -0.22 -12.57
C LEU A 26 3.43 1.06 -13.16
N THR A 27 3.82 1.02 -14.42
CA THR A 27 4.33 2.16 -15.18
C THR A 27 3.38 2.50 -16.31
N GLY A 28 2.97 3.76 -16.42
CA GLY A 28 2.10 4.21 -17.49
C GLY A 28 2.26 5.70 -17.78
N LYS A 29 1.35 6.24 -18.61
CA LYS A 29 1.40 7.66 -19.03
C LYS A 29 1.33 8.68 -17.88
N LYS A 30 0.88 8.25 -16.69
CA LYS A 30 0.74 9.10 -15.49
C LYS A 30 1.90 8.93 -14.50
N GLY A 31 2.94 8.19 -14.85
CA GLY A 31 4.09 7.90 -14.01
C GLY A 31 4.15 6.44 -13.58
N SER A 32 4.91 6.18 -12.52
CA SER A 32 5.02 4.86 -11.90
C SER A 32 4.46 4.89 -10.49
N TRP A 33 3.76 3.82 -10.10
CA TRP A 33 3.27 3.64 -8.74
C TRP A 33 3.27 2.16 -8.36
N GLN A 34 3.49 1.87 -7.08
CA GLN A 34 3.45 0.52 -6.55
C GLN A 34 2.07 0.23 -5.95
N LEU A 35 1.49 -0.90 -6.31
CA LEU A 35 0.26 -1.43 -5.72
C LEU A 35 0.50 -2.83 -5.14
N TYR A 36 -0.37 -3.23 -4.21
CA TYR A 36 -0.39 -4.59 -3.68
C TYR A 36 -1.55 -5.37 -4.25
N PHE A 37 -1.28 -6.63 -4.60
CA PHE A 37 -2.25 -7.56 -5.17
C PHE A 37 -2.27 -8.84 -4.36
N PRO A 38 -3.40 -9.57 -4.29
CA PRO A 38 -3.38 -10.94 -3.80
C PRO A 38 -2.38 -11.78 -4.61
N ARG A 39 -1.61 -12.64 -3.93
CA ARG A 39 -0.61 -13.50 -4.57
C ARG A 39 -1.23 -14.59 -5.44
N SER A 40 -2.46 -14.99 -5.13
CA SER A 40 -3.23 -16.06 -5.77
C SER A 40 -4.35 -15.53 -6.68
N GLY A 41 -4.98 -16.45 -7.41
CA GLY A 41 -6.14 -16.16 -8.26
C GLY A 41 -5.78 -15.41 -9.55
N PRO A 42 -6.75 -14.70 -10.15
CA PRO A 42 -6.58 -13.99 -11.42
C PRO A 42 -5.43 -12.97 -11.45
N CYS A 43 -5.04 -12.46 -10.27
CA CYS A 43 -3.94 -11.53 -10.14
C CYS A 43 -2.57 -12.15 -10.45
N ALA A 44 -2.40 -13.45 -10.27
CA ALA A 44 -1.14 -14.11 -10.60
C ALA A 44 -0.80 -14.05 -12.10
N GLU A 45 -1.82 -13.99 -12.96
CA GLU A 45 -1.66 -13.93 -14.42
C GLU A 45 -1.39 -12.50 -14.91
N LEU A 46 -2.13 -11.52 -14.38
CA LEU A 46 -2.05 -10.12 -14.80
C LEU A 46 -0.88 -9.36 -14.16
N VAL A 47 -0.38 -9.83 -13.02
CA VAL A 47 0.67 -9.16 -12.23
C VAL A 47 1.98 -9.95 -12.32
N ARG A 48 2.55 -9.96 -13.52
CA ARG A 48 3.85 -10.55 -13.84
C ARG A 48 4.72 -9.54 -14.59
N PRO A 49 6.05 -9.55 -14.42
CA PRO A 49 6.93 -8.62 -15.13
C PRO A 49 6.70 -8.64 -16.65
N GLY A 50 6.63 -7.47 -17.27
CA GLY A 50 6.36 -7.27 -18.69
C GLY A 50 4.89 -7.37 -19.10
N ALA A 51 3.96 -7.75 -18.21
CA ALA A 51 2.54 -7.76 -18.54
C ALA A 51 2.01 -6.34 -18.80
N ARG A 52 1.06 -6.23 -19.73
CA ARG A 52 0.49 -4.94 -20.17
C ARG A 52 -1.03 -4.83 -20.01
N PRO A 53 -1.59 -5.06 -18.81
CA PRO A 53 -3.02 -4.97 -18.60
C PRO A 53 -3.56 -3.54 -18.78
N VAL A 54 -4.85 -3.42 -19.02
CA VAL A 54 -5.56 -2.14 -18.96
C VAL A 54 -5.91 -1.85 -17.50
N TYR A 55 -5.41 -0.73 -16.97
CA TYR A 55 -5.80 -0.22 -15.67
C TYR A 55 -7.02 0.70 -15.81
N ARG A 56 -8.03 0.46 -14.98
CA ARG A 56 -9.25 1.28 -14.90
C ARG A 56 -9.40 1.81 -13.48
N PHE A 57 -9.84 3.06 -13.35
CA PHE A 57 -10.19 3.61 -12.05
C PHE A 57 -11.58 3.12 -11.60
N ASP A 58 -11.62 1.88 -11.12
CA ASP A 58 -12.82 1.23 -10.61
C ASP A 58 -12.61 0.76 -9.17
N GLY A 59 -13.48 1.19 -8.25
CA GLY A 59 -13.29 0.97 -6.82
C GLY A 59 -12.19 1.84 -6.18
N PRO A 60 -11.78 1.54 -4.93
CA PRO A 60 -10.83 2.36 -4.20
C PRO A 60 -9.45 2.37 -4.86
N PHE A 61 -8.94 1.21 -5.27
CA PHE A 61 -7.58 1.02 -5.80
C PHE A 61 -7.49 0.81 -7.31
N GLY A 62 -8.62 0.81 -8.02
CA GLY A 62 -8.66 0.50 -9.45
C GLY A 62 -8.86 -0.98 -9.76
N LEU A 63 -8.74 -1.31 -11.04
CA LEU A 63 -8.93 -2.66 -11.58
C LEU A 63 -7.97 -2.88 -12.75
N LEU A 64 -7.25 -4.00 -12.73
CA LEU A 64 -6.53 -4.51 -13.89
C LEU A 64 -7.42 -5.45 -14.68
N VAL A 65 -7.42 -5.27 -15.99
CA VAL A 65 -8.18 -6.07 -16.94
C VAL A 65 -7.23 -6.60 -18.00
N GLY A 66 -7.26 -7.91 -18.22
CA GLY A 66 -6.51 -8.56 -19.31
C GLY A 66 -7.05 -8.18 -20.69
N ASP A 67 -6.32 -8.55 -21.74
CA ASP A 67 -6.68 -8.23 -23.13
C ASP A 67 -8.06 -8.80 -23.52
N ASP A 68 -8.39 -9.99 -23.01
CA ASP A 68 -9.65 -10.69 -23.24
C ASP A 68 -10.83 -10.14 -22.41
N ARG A 69 -10.56 -9.22 -21.46
CA ARG A 69 -11.49 -8.64 -20.48
C ARG A 69 -12.17 -9.64 -19.53
N MET A 70 -11.83 -10.92 -19.62
CA MET A 70 -12.33 -12.00 -18.78
C MET A 70 -11.52 -12.06 -17.50
N VAL A 71 -10.18 -11.97 -17.61
CA VAL A 71 -9.31 -11.94 -16.45
C VAL A 71 -9.32 -10.55 -15.84
N ARG A 72 -9.66 -10.49 -14.55
CA ARG A 72 -9.78 -9.25 -13.78
C ARG A 72 -9.08 -9.39 -12.45
N CYS A 73 -8.29 -8.38 -12.09
CA CYS A 73 -7.55 -8.37 -10.85
C CYS A 73 -7.68 -7.00 -10.17
N SER A 74 -8.25 -6.99 -8.98
CA SER A 74 -8.33 -5.80 -8.15
C SER A 74 -7.09 -5.71 -7.26
N PRO A 75 -6.38 -4.57 -7.25
CA PRO A 75 -5.40 -4.31 -6.20
C PRO A 75 -6.11 -4.24 -4.84
N VAL A 76 -5.38 -4.63 -3.82
CA VAL A 76 -5.82 -4.63 -2.42
C VAL A 76 -5.00 -3.66 -1.58
N GLY A 77 -4.09 -2.88 -2.18
CA GLY A 77 -3.27 -1.96 -1.41
C GLY A 77 -2.36 -1.08 -2.28
N ILE A 78 -1.61 -0.23 -1.60
CA ILE A 78 -0.80 0.86 -2.16
C ILE A 78 0.59 0.80 -1.53
N GLY A 79 1.62 0.73 -2.36
CA GLY A 79 3.04 0.81 -1.95
C GLY A 79 3.72 2.14 -2.27
N SER A 80 2.96 3.14 -2.75
CA SER A 80 3.46 4.49 -3.04
C SER A 80 2.58 5.54 -2.36
N LEU A 81 2.63 5.59 -1.02
CA LEU A 81 1.73 6.43 -0.23
C LEU A 81 1.82 7.93 -0.57
N ALA A 82 3.01 8.43 -0.91
CA ALA A 82 3.19 9.84 -1.31
C ALA A 82 2.46 10.16 -2.62
N ALA A 83 2.65 9.32 -3.65
CA ALA A 83 1.95 9.46 -4.93
C ALA A 83 0.42 9.37 -4.74
N TRP A 84 -0.03 8.45 -3.87
CA TRP A 84 -1.44 8.30 -3.53
C TRP A 84 -2.04 9.53 -2.84
N ARG A 85 -1.38 10.03 -1.79
CA ARG A 85 -1.77 11.27 -1.08
C ARG A 85 -1.89 12.41 -2.08
N ASP A 86 -0.88 12.59 -2.92
CA ASP A 86 -0.80 13.71 -3.84
C ASP A 86 -1.89 13.63 -4.93
N GLN A 87 -2.20 12.44 -5.43
CA GLN A 87 -3.30 12.22 -6.38
C GLN A 87 -4.67 12.53 -5.77
N ARG A 88 -4.86 12.24 -4.48
CA ARG A 88 -6.12 12.47 -3.76
C ARG A 88 -6.24 13.88 -3.17
N GLY A 89 -5.18 14.68 -3.24
CA GLY A 89 -5.10 16.03 -2.70
C GLY A 89 -4.61 16.06 -1.25
N ARG A 90 -3.73 17.02 -0.97
CA ARG A 90 -3.12 17.21 0.35
C ARG A 90 -4.07 17.96 1.29
N ARG A 91 -3.98 17.66 2.59
CA ARG A 91 -4.59 18.49 3.63
C ARG A 91 -3.93 19.87 3.60
N ARG A 92 -4.74 20.94 3.62
CA ARG A 92 -4.25 22.33 3.54
C ARG A 92 -3.70 22.87 4.86
N SER A 93 -3.95 22.19 5.98
CA SER A 93 -3.52 22.64 7.30
C SER A 93 -2.04 22.32 7.53
N GLN A 94 -1.24 23.35 7.77
CA GLN A 94 0.21 23.26 8.03
C GLN A 94 0.55 23.32 9.53
N TYR A 95 -0.44 23.59 10.40
CA TYR A 95 -0.14 24.09 11.75
C TYR A 95 0.00 23.00 12.82
N LEU A 96 -0.43 21.75 12.55
CA LEU A 96 -0.27 20.62 13.47
C LEU A 96 -0.04 19.33 12.68
N VAL A 97 1.09 18.67 12.91
CA VAL A 97 1.37 17.33 12.39
C VAL A 97 0.52 16.34 13.19
N PRO A 98 -0.51 15.70 12.59
CA PRO A 98 -1.39 14.81 13.33
C PRO A 98 -0.62 13.61 13.90
N ARG A 99 -0.91 13.25 15.15
CA ARG A 99 -0.32 12.11 15.85
C ARG A 99 -1.40 11.30 16.54
N GLU A 100 -1.33 9.99 16.41
CA GLU A 100 -2.26 9.03 17.03
C GLU A 100 -1.53 7.75 17.44
N GLN A 101 -2.19 6.90 18.22
CA GLN A 101 -1.63 5.60 18.60
C GLN A 101 -2.01 4.51 17.58
N ALA A 102 -1.01 3.92 16.91
CA ALA A 102 -1.20 2.70 16.14
C ALA A 102 -1.07 1.46 17.04
N ARG A 103 -1.87 0.42 16.78
CA ARG A 103 -1.84 -0.87 17.49
C ARG A 103 -1.80 -1.98 16.47
N PHE A 104 -0.82 -2.87 16.54
CA PHE A 104 -0.62 -3.86 15.51
C PHE A 104 0.10 -5.11 16.03
N SER A 105 0.01 -6.19 15.26
CA SER A 105 0.75 -7.42 15.49
C SER A 105 1.45 -7.85 14.20
N PRO A 106 2.63 -8.49 14.28
CA PRO A 106 3.25 -9.12 13.13
C PRO A 106 2.30 -10.10 12.46
N VAL A 107 2.28 -10.14 11.14
CA VAL A 107 1.47 -11.14 10.42
C VAL A 107 2.20 -12.49 10.47
N PRO A 108 1.63 -13.55 11.10
CA PRO A 108 2.32 -14.83 11.30
C PRO A 108 2.71 -15.53 9.99
N GLY A 109 3.80 -16.29 10.02
CA GLY A 109 4.22 -17.17 8.92
C GLY A 109 4.67 -16.46 7.64
N ARG A 110 4.99 -15.15 7.71
CA ARG A 110 5.16 -14.28 6.53
C ARG A 110 6.43 -13.43 6.52
N THR A 111 7.42 -13.80 7.32
CA THR A 111 8.80 -13.27 7.27
C THR A 111 9.65 -13.89 6.15
N GLY A 112 9.08 -14.74 5.29
CA GLY A 112 9.85 -15.70 4.48
C GLY A 112 10.33 -15.27 3.09
N ASP A 113 9.73 -14.28 2.43
CA ASP A 113 10.01 -14.06 0.99
C ASP A 113 10.69 -12.72 0.66
N SER A 114 10.69 -11.75 1.57
CA SER A 114 11.39 -10.48 1.38
C SER A 114 12.08 -10.07 2.67
N GLU A 115 13.40 -10.24 2.71
CA GLU A 115 14.23 -9.77 3.83
C GLU A 115 14.20 -8.24 3.99
N ALA A 116 13.72 -7.52 2.97
CA ALA A 116 13.66 -6.07 2.93
C ALA A 116 12.42 -5.48 3.63
N HIS A 117 11.36 -6.25 3.87
CA HIS A 117 10.09 -5.73 4.39
C HIS A 117 9.51 -6.56 5.54
N LEU A 118 8.78 -5.89 6.42
CA LEU A 118 8.00 -6.46 7.51
C LEU A 118 6.51 -6.18 7.26
N LEU A 119 5.67 -7.15 7.60
CA LEU A 119 4.21 -7.01 7.52
C LEU A 119 3.62 -7.03 8.93
N VAL A 120 2.82 -6.01 9.24
CA VAL A 120 2.07 -5.91 10.50
C VAL A 120 0.60 -5.62 10.21
N ARG A 121 -0.32 -6.25 10.95
CA ARG A 121 -1.77 -6.00 10.85
C ARG A 121 -2.27 -5.32 12.11
N GLY A 122 -3.16 -4.35 11.96
CA GLY A 122 -3.90 -3.78 13.07
C GLY A 122 -4.51 -2.42 12.76
N SER A 123 -4.68 -1.62 13.80
CA SER A 123 -5.29 -0.29 13.76
C SER A 123 -4.27 0.81 13.42
N PHE A 124 -4.50 1.51 12.30
CA PHE A 124 -3.71 2.66 11.84
C PHE A 124 -4.60 3.89 11.63
N PRO A 125 -4.96 4.64 12.69
CA PRO A 125 -5.96 5.71 12.61
C PRO A 125 -5.65 6.79 11.57
N LEU A 126 -4.37 7.17 11.42
CA LEU A 126 -3.96 8.22 10.47
C LEU A 126 -3.91 7.76 9.01
N ALA A 127 -4.24 6.50 8.69
CA ALA A 127 -4.41 6.08 7.30
C ALA A 127 -5.56 6.84 6.61
N LEU A 128 -6.55 7.32 7.38
CA LEU A 128 -7.64 8.15 6.85
C LEU A 128 -7.17 9.49 6.29
N GLU A 129 -6.04 10.03 6.76
CA GLU A 129 -5.47 11.28 6.23
C GLU A 129 -5.02 11.15 4.77
N ILE A 130 -4.76 9.92 4.30
CA ILE A 130 -4.48 9.61 2.90
C ILE A 130 -5.68 9.00 2.16
N ARG A 131 -6.89 9.15 2.74
CA ARG A 131 -8.14 8.59 2.20
C ARG A 131 -8.08 7.07 1.98
N TRP A 132 -7.44 6.36 2.91
CA TRP A 132 -7.52 4.90 2.96
C TRP A 132 -8.99 4.47 3.12
N PRO A 133 -9.48 3.47 2.35
CA PRO A 133 -10.91 3.18 2.26
C PRO A 133 -11.52 2.49 3.49
N GLU A 134 -10.72 1.78 4.30
CA GLU A 134 -11.23 1.10 5.49
C GLU A 134 -10.83 1.82 6.78
N PRO A 135 -11.79 2.11 7.68
CA PRO A 135 -11.45 2.76 8.92
C PRO A 135 -10.70 1.77 9.82
N MET A 136 -9.40 2.01 9.94
CA MET A 136 -8.49 1.49 10.95
C MET A 136 -7.85 0.12 10.70
N ASP A 137 -8.54 -0.95 10.29
CA ASP A 137 -7.84 -2.24 10.05
C ASP A 137 -7.09 -2.24 8.71
N ALA A 138 -5.78 -2.46 8.77
CA ALA A 138 -4.94 -2.57 7.60
C ALA A 138 -3.74 -3.47 7.87
N VAL A 139 -3.10 -3.93 6.80
CA VAL A 139 -1.75 -4.46 6.82
C VAL A 139 -0.79 -3.36 6.39
N ALA A 140 0.08 -2.93 7.29
CA ALA A 140 1.16 -1.99 6.97
C ALA A 140 2.41 -2.75 6.54
N VAL A 141 3.05 -2.22 5.49
CA VAL A 141 4.34 -2.65 4.97
C VAL A 141 5.40 -1.69 5.50
N LEU A 142 6.39 -2.24 6.20
CA LEU A 142 7.47 -1.49 6.84
C LEU A 142 8.82 -1.96 6.27
N PRO A 143 9.82 -1.10 6.14
CA PRO A 143 11.19 -1.54 5.86
C PRO A 143 11.72 -2.44 7.00
N ALA A 144 12.56 -3.42 6.67
CA ALA A 144 13.13 -4.35 7.65
C ALA A 144 14.34 -3.78 8.42
N THR A 145 14.34 -2.48 8.68
CA THR A 145 15.39 -1.76 9.42
C THR A 145 15.36 -2.09 10.91
N ARG A 146 16.47 -1.84 11.61
CA ARG A 146 16.53 -2.00 13.07
C ARG A 146 15.46 -1.19 13.80
N ALA A 147 15.28 0.08 13.43
CA ALA A 147 14.26 0.94 14.01
C ALA A 147 12.85 0.34 13.89
N CYS A 148 12.48 -0.15 12.70
CA CYS A 148 11.19 -0.81 12.49
C CYS A 148 11.05 -2.08 13.33
N ARG A 149 12.05 -2.98 13.33
CA ARG A 149 12.02 -4.23 14.12
C ARG A 149 11.79 -3.97 15.61
N GLU A 150 12.40 -2.93 16.16
CA GLU A 150 12.21 -2.55 17.56
C GLU A 150 10.79 -2.03 17.84
N GLN A 151 10.14 -1.33 16.90
CA GLN A 151 8.73 -0.96 17.03
C GLN A 151 7.79 -2.18 17.05
N LEU A 152 8.11 -3.24 16.30
CA LEU A 152 7.29 -4.47 16.26
C LEU A 152 7.19 -5.15 17.63
N LEU A 153 8.25 -5.10 18.43
CA LEU A 153 8.26 -5.70 19.77
C LEU A 153 7.27 -5.02 20.71
N ARG A 154 7.02 -3.71 20.52
CA ARG A 154 6.12 -2.91 21.36
C ARG A 154 4.64 -3.15 21.05
N ARG A 155 4.30 -3.62 19.84
CA ARG A 155 2.92 -3.83 19.32
C ARG A 155 2.01 -2.58 19.32
N LYS A 156 2.51 -1.45 19.81
CA LYS A 156 1.81 -0.18 19.93
C LYS A 156 2.85 0.93 19.86
N THR A 157 2.59 1.94 19.04
CA THR A 157 3.51 3.08 18.89
C THR A 157 2.78 4.33 18.43
N THR A 158 3.40 5.49 18.63
CA THR A 158 2.89 6.74 18.07
C THR A 158 3.06 6.72 16.56
N MET A 159 2.01 7.05 15.83
CA MET A 159 1.96 7.23 14.40
C MET A 159 1.86 8.72 14.09
N GLU A 160 2.56 9.18 13.08
CA GLU A 160 2.59 10.57 12.63
C GLU A 160 2.18 10.63 11.15
N PHE A 161 1.34 11.60 10.77
CA PHE A 161 1.02 11.89 9.37
C PHE A 161 1.77 13.13 8.90
N ARG A 162 2.51 13.01 7.78
CA ARG A 162 3.23 14.12 7.15
C ARG A 162 2.53 14.52 5.85
N ALA A 163 2.08 15.76 5.79
CA ALA A 163 1.40 16.32 4.62
C ALA A 163 2.34 16.49 3.41
N GLU A 164 3.65 16.53 3.65
CA GLU A 164 4.70 16.73 2.65
C GLU A 164 5.79 15.66 2.76
N GLY A 165 6.69 15.63 1.77
CA GLY A 165 7.77 14.67 1.70
C GLY A 165 7.34 13.23 1.32
N PRO A 166 8.32 12.32 1.23
CA PRO A 166 8.10 10.94 0.81
C PRO A 166 7.51 10.04 1.92
N GLU A 167 7.78 10.35 3.19
CA GLU A 167 7.38 9.55 4.36
C GLU A 167 6.03 10.01 4.90
N VAL A 168 4.94 9.54 4.28
CA VAL A 168 3.60 10.06 4.57
C VAL A 168 3.08 9.64 5.94
N LEU A 169 3.34 8.39 6.32
CA LEU A 169 2.91 7.81 7.59
C LEU A 169 4.14 7.22 8.28
N VAL A 170 4.42 7.63 9.51
CA VAL A 170 5.62 7.24 10.23
C VAL A 170 5.27 6.71 11.62
N LEU A 171 5.80 5.54 11.95
CA LEU A 171 5.78 5.03 13.32
C LEU A 171 6.99 5.59 14.06
N ARG A 172 6.76 6.29 15.18
CA ARG A 172 7.80 6.93 15.99
C ARG A 172 7.89 6.26 17.36
N GLY A 173 9.10 5.91 17.76
CA GLY A 173 9.41 5.53 19.13
C GLY A 173 10.85 5.87 19.47
N GLU A 174 11.33 5.42 20.64
CA GLU A 174 12.68 5.76 21.14
C GLU A 174 13.82 5.31 20.21
N SER A 175 13.60 4.24 19.45
CA SER A 175 14.57 3.67 18.51
C SER A 175 14.72 4.44 17.20
N GLY A 176 13.91 5.49 17.02
CA GLY A 176 13.85 6.29 15.81
C GLY A 176 12.55 6.11 15.04
N GLU A 177 12.63 6.40 13.75
CA GLU A 177 11.49 6.46 12.84
C GLU A 177 11.41 5.20 11.98
N CYS A 178 10.20 4.70 11.80
CA CYS A 178 9.89 3.58 10.94
C CYS A 178 8.78 4.01 9.97
N PRO A 179 9.12 4.40 8.73
CA PRO A 179 8.11 4.81 7.76
C PRO A 179 7.24 3.61 7.36
N ILE A 180 5.95 3.85 7.23
CA ILE A 180 5.04 2.94 6.56
C ILE A 180 5.17 3.21 5.07
N VAL A 181 5.74 2.25 4.33
CA VAL A 181 5.96 2.39 2.88
C VAL A 181 4.75 1.95 2.07
N GLY A 182 3.82 1.21 2.68
CA GLY A 182 2.57 0.86 2.05
C GLY A 182 1.51 0.32 2.99
N LEU A 183 0.27 0.27 2.49
CA LEU A 183 -0.90 -0.25 3.18
C LEU A 183 -1.65 -1.22 2.27
N ALA A 184 -2.12 -2.33 2.82
CA ALA A 184 -2.96 -3.31 2.14
C ALA A 184 -4.18 -3.68 3.00
N LEU A 185 -5.28 -4.05 2.33
CA LEU A 185 -6.42 -4.68 2.96
C LEU A 185 -5.99 -6.05 3.50
N PRO A 186 -6.46 -6.44 4.71
CA PRO A 186 -6.30 -7.81 5.17
C PRO A 186 -6.97 -8.78 4.21
N LEU A 187 -6.25 -9.80 3.78
CA LEU A 187 -6.83 -10.89 3.01
C LEU A 187 -7.46 -11.91 3.96
N ALA A 188 -8.68 -12.36 3.64
CA ALA A 188 -9.25 -13.55 4.26
C ALA A 188 -8.28 -14.71 3.96
N LEU A 189 -7.77 -15.31 5.03
CA LEU A 189 -6.89 -16.46 4.98
C LEU A 189 -7.71 -17.75 5.01
#